data_AF-A0A662W9B3-F1
#
_entry.id   AF-A0A662W9B3-F1
#
_cell.length_a   1.000
_cell.length_b   1.000
_cell.length_c   1.000
_cell.angle_alpha   90.00
_cell.angle_beta   90.00
_cell.angle_gamma   90.00
#
_symmetry.space_group_name_H-M   'P 1'
#
loop_
_entity.id
_entity.type
_entity.pdbx_description
1 polymer ?
#
loop_
_entity_poly.entity_id
_entity_poly.type
_entity_poly.pdbx_seq_one_letter_code
_entity_poly.pdbx_strand_id
1 'polypeptide(L)'
;MRGRLKEIVDKYMSAVNVSKYCTKCLDTRRWNGSVVLMVVDAAFTSVGLNYFTAVVPKVREFRDRYVLNGEVSTLAKLAEAEEKLLSIWRNRRSVKAATQIAKALLEFGGDDRAAIRNWAEKAKLEEWRSDAIGRIKGVGINTFQYLRMMGGVDTVMPDKIVKRVINGILVRAGEEPVKGDIPFIRRVHEIAKLTGYRPIELCWMTWLVEEKDGVIKAKKYISLLDEI
;
A
#
# COMPACT_ATOMS: atom_id res chain seq x y z
N MET A 1 -16.66 26.00 -4.07
CA MET A 1 -15.75 24.93 -4.56
C MET A 1 -15.31 23.98 -3.45
N ARG A 2 -14.73 24.45 -2.32
CA ARG A 2 -14.34 23.57 -1.20
C ARG A 2 -15.48 22.68 -0.66
N GLY A 3 -16.70 23.22 -0.53
CA GLY A 3 -17.87 22.47 -0.06
C GLY A 3 -18.24 21.28 -0.96
N ARG A 4 -18.32 21.51 -2.28
CA ARG A 4 -18.68 20.47 -3.26
C ARG A 4 -17.71 19.29 -3.29
N LEU A 5 -16.39 19.54 -3.21
CA LEU A 5 -15.40 18.47 -3.14
C LEU A 5 -15.60 17.63 -1.88
N LYS A 6 -15.79 18.28 -0.72
CA LYS A 6 -16.03 17.59 0.54
C LYS A 6 -17.29 16.74 0.49
N GLU A 7 -18.41 17.29 0.03
CA GLU A 7 -19.69 16.58 -0.10
C GLU A 7 -19.55 15.30 -0.94
N ILE A 8 -18.82 15.36 -2.07
CA ILE A 8 -18.58 14.18 -2.90
C ILE A 8 -17.73 13.17 -2.15
N VAL A 9 -16.62 13.58 -1.52
CA VAL A 9 -15.75 12.68 -0.75
C VAL A 9 -16.51 12.04 0.42
N ASP A 10 -17.33 12.80 1.15
CA ASP A 10 -18.17 12.31 2.24
C ASP A 10 -19.13 11.20 1.76
N LYS A 11 -19.73 11.34 0.56
CA LYS A 11 -20.60 10.31 -0.04
C LYS A 11 -19.84 9.01 -0.33
N TYR A 12 -18.58 9.11 -0.75
CA TYR A 12 -17.72 7.93 -0.93
C TYR A 12 -17.35 7.29 0.40
N MET A 13 -16.95 8.10 1.38
CA MET A 13 -16.55 7.66 2.70
C MET A 13 -17.72 7.05 3.47
N SER A 14 -18.96 7.52 3.30
CA SER A 14 -20.13 6.95 3.96
C SER A 14 -20.44 5.51 3.52
N ALA A 15 -19.93 5.08 2.36
CA ALA A 15 -20.13 3.71 1.87
C ALA A 15 -19.19 2.68 2.53
N VAL A 16 -18.11 3.11 3.19
CA VAL A 16 -17.06 2.22 3.72
C VAL A 16 -16.51 2.71 5.06
N ASN A 17 -16.29 1.82 6.02
CA ASN A 17 -15.57 2.15 7.24
C ASN A 17 -14.12 1.64 7.17
N VAL A 18 -13.19 2.53 6.81
CA VAL A 18 -11.77 2.18 6.59
C VAL A 18 -10.85 2.50 7.77
N SER A 19 -11.32 3.26 8.75
CA SER A 19 -10.46 3.88 9.78
C SER A 19 -9.69 2.83 10.60
N LYS A 20 -10.38 1.76 11.04
CA LYS A 20 -9.78 0.63 11.77
C LYS A 20 -8.60 0.02 10.99
N TYR A 21 -8.79 -0.26 9.71
CA TYR A 21 -7.78 -0.91 8.89
C TYR A 21 -6.63 0.03 8.54
N CYS A 22 -6.92 1.31 8.31
CA CYS A 22 -5.91 2.35 8.09
C CYS A 22 -5.01 2.51 9.32
N THR A 23 -5.60 2.56 10.52
CA THR A 23 -4.84 2.62 11.78
C THR A 23 -4.00 1.36 11.98
N LYS A 24 -4.55 0.16 11.72
CA LYS A 24 -3.77 -1.09 11.74
C LYS A 24 -2.57 -1.02 10.77
N CYS A 25 -2.75 -0.45 9.58
CA CYS A 25 -1.68 -0.26 8.61
C CYS A 25 -0.58 0.68 9.13
N LEU A 26 -0.96 1.88 9.61
CA LEU A 26 -0.02 2.89 10.09
C LEU A 26 0.72 2.48 11.38
N ASP A 27 0.12 1.62 12.19
CA ASP A 27 0.76 1.03 13.37
C ASP A 27 1.73 -0.10 13.01
N THR A 28 1.93 -0.41 11.72
CA THR A 28 2.73 -1.56 11.27
C THR A 28 2.14 -2.87 11.83
N ARG A 29 0.80 -2.99 11.85
CA ARG A 29 0.07 -4.18 12.32
C ARG A 29 -0.63 -4.96 11.20
N ARG A 30 -0.48 -4.55 9.93
CA ARG A 30 -0.89 -5.36 8.77
C ARG A 30 -0.17 -6.72 8.81
N TRP A 31 -0.79 -7.77 8.27
CA TRP A 31 -0.34 -9.15 8.34
C TRP A 31 0.02 -9.59 9.75
N ASN A 32 -0.80 -9.18 10.74
CA ASN A 32 -0.59 -9.39 12.16
C ASN A 32 0.79 -8.91 12.66
N GLY A 33 1.32 -7.85 12.06
CA GLY A 33 2.61 -7.26 12.39
C GLY A 33 3.81 -7.91 11.69
N SER A 34 3.61 -8.89 10.80
CA SER A 34 4.70 -9.49 10.05
C SER A 34 5.21 -8.57 8.95
N VAL A 35 6.35 -7.92 9.19
CA VAL A 35 7.02 -7.06 8.19
C VAL A 35 7.50 -7.88 6.99
N VAL A 36 7.88 -9.15 7.19
CA VAL A 36 8.15 -10.10 6.10
C VAL A 36 6.97 -10.15 5.13
N LEU A 37 5.76 -10.39 5.64
CA LEU A 37 4.56 -10.49 4.80
C LEU A 37 4.19 -9.14 4.17
N MET A 38 4.43 -8.02 4.85
CA MET A 38 4.27 -6.67 4.27
C MET A 38 5.18 -6.45 3.06
N VAL A 39 6.45 -6.86 3.15
CA VAL A 39 7.41 -6.75 2.03
C VAL A 39 7.01 -7.65 0.87
N VAL A 40 6.62 -8.90 1.14
CA VAL A 40 6.16 -9.85 0.11
C VAL A 40 4.88 -9.34 -0.58
N ASP A 41 3.90 -8.85 0.19
CA ASP A 41 2.65 -8.27 -0.31
C ASP A 41 2.91 -7.05 -1.22
N ALA A 42 3.81 -6.15 -0.80
CA ALA A 42 4.20 -4.99 -1.60
C ALA A 42 4.92 -5.37 -2.90
N ALA A 43 5.80 -6.38 -2.84
CA ALA A 43 6.53 -6.87 -3.98
C ALA A 43 5.61 -7.58 -5.00
N PHE A 44 4.68 -8.42 -4.55
CA PHE A 44 3.76 -9.14 -5.44
C PHE A 44 2.75 -8.18 -6.09
N THR A 45 2.28 -7.17 -5.34
CA THR A 45 1.38 -6.13 -5.85
C THR A 45 2.01 -5.32 -6.99
N SER A 46 3.35 -5.22 -7.04
CA SER A 46 4.07 -4.47 -8.08
C SER A 46 3.86 -4.98 -9.51
N VAL A 47 3.38 -6.22 -9.66
CA VAL A 47 3.14 -6.86 -10.97
C VAL A 47 1.86 -6.34 -11.64
N GLY A 48 0.95 -5.73 -10.89
CA GLY A 48 -0.32 -5.21 -11.42
C GLY A 48 -1.42 -6.26 -11.59
N LEU A 49 -1.29 -7.42 -10.94
CA LEU A 49 -2.37 -8.41 -10.84
C LEU A 49 -3.43 -7.95 -9.83
N ASN A 50 -4.60 -8.60 -9.85
CA ASN A 50 -5.66 -8.29 -8.90
C ASN A 50 -5.20 -8.57 -7.46
N TYR A 51 -5.29 -7.55 -6.60
CA TYR A 51 -4.83 -7.65 -5.21
C TYR A 51 -5.53 -8.78 -4.45
N PHE A 52 -6.86 -8.78 -4.42
CA PHE A 52 -7.65 -9.69 -3.59
C PHE A 52 -7.69 -11.13 -4.11
N THR A 53 -7.68 -11.32 -5.44
CA THR A 53 -7.84 -12.66 -6.03
C THR A 53 -6.53 -13.30 -6.49
N ALA A 54 -5.44 -12.54 -6.64
CA ALA A 54 -4.15 -13.09 -7.06
C ALA A 54 -3.04 -12.87 -6.03
N VAL A 55 -2.91 -11.65 -5.47
CA VAL A 55 -1.80 -11.34 -4.55
C VAL A 55 -2.05 -11.93 -3.15
N VAL A 56 -3.16 -11.59 -2.52
CA VAL A 56 -3.49 -12.02 -1.14
C VAL A 56 -3.41 -13.55 -0.97
N PRO A 57 -3.97 -14.39 -1.87
CA PRO A 57 -3.83 -15.84 -1.75
C PRO A 57 -2.38 -16.32 -1.79
N LYS A 58 -1.52 -15.68 -2.57
CA LYS A 58 -0.10 -16.05 -2.69
C LYS A 58 0.74 -15.59 -1.50
N VAL A 59 0.42 -14.44 -0.91
CA VAL A 59 1.04 -14.02 0.35
C VAL A 59 0.63 -14.97 1.49
N ARG A 60 -0.63 -15.43 1.53
CA ARG A 60 -1.09 -16.45 2.49
C ARG A 60 -0.39 -17.79 2.29
N GLU A 61 -0.26 -18.26 1.04
CA GLU A 61 0.46 -19.49 0.73
C GLU A 61 1.93 -19.40 1.21
N PHE A 62 2.58 -18.25 1.01
CA PHE A 62 3.93 -18.01 1.53
C PHE A 62 3.97 -17.99 3.07
N ARG A 63 3.00 -17.34 3.71
CA ARG A 63 2.85 -17.32 5.18
C ARG A 63 2.78 -18.73 5.73
N ASP A 64 1.88 -19.53 5.20
CA ASP A 64 1.55 -20.85 5.74
C ASP A 64 2.69 -21.84 5.53
N ARG A 65 3.42 -21.74 4.39
CA ARG A 65 4.53 -22.65 4.10
C ARG A 65 5.85 -22.28 4.78
N TYR A 66 6.13 -20.98 5.00
CA TYR A 66 7.47 -20.55 5.37
C TYR A 66 7.54 -19.56 6.53
N VAL A 67 6.47 -18.83 6.85
CA VAL A 67 6.51 -17.83 7.93
C VAL A 67 6.05 -18.43 9.25
N LEU A 68 4.93 -19.17 9.26
CA LEU A 68 4.35 -19.75 10.48
C LEU A 68 5.25 -20.81 11.12
N ASN A 69 6.02 -21.55 10.32
CA ASN A 69 6.97 -22.55 10.81
C ASN A 69 8.35 -21.94 11.17
N GLY A 70 8.51 -20.61 11.05
CA GLY A 70 9.73 -19.90 11.42
C GLY A 70 10.84 -19.92 10.36
N GLU A 71 10.66 -20.55 9.20
CA GLU A 71 11.71 -20.64 8.17
C GLU A 71 12.10 -19.29 7.57
N VAL A 72 11.14 -18.37 7.43
CA VAL A 72 11.31 -17.02 6.90
C VAL A 72 10.55 -16.02 7.78
N SER A 73 10.77 -16.08 9.09
CA SER A 73 10.06 -15.23 10.07
C SER A 73 10.65 -13.83 10.28
N THR A 74 11.80 -13.51 9.66
CA THR A 74 12.47 -12.22 9.82
C THR A 74 12.93 -11.63 8.48
N LEU A 75 13.18 -10.32 8.42
CA LEU A 75 13.75 -9.66 7.25
C LEU A 75 15.09 -10.27 6.83
N ALA A 76 15.94 -10.63 7.80
CA ALA A 76 17.21 -11.30 7.54
C ALA A 76 17.02 -12.63 6.80
N LYS A 77 16.04 -13.44 7.20
CA LYS A 77 15.71 -14.68 6.50
C LYS A 77 15.06 -14.42 5.14
N LEU A 78 14.22 -13.38 5.03
CA LEU A 78 13.58 -13.00 3.78
C LEU A 78 14.60 -12.55 2.73
N ALA A 79 15.66 -11.85 3.14
CA ALA A 79 16.74 -11.41 2.25
C ALA A 79 17.40 -12.57 1.50
N GLU A 80 17.40 -13.77 2.08
CA GLU A 80 18.03 -14.98 1.52
C GLU A 80 17.00 -15.99 0.96
N ALA A 81 15.71 -15.63 0.88
CA ALA A 81 14.60 -16.54 0.57
C ALA A 81 14.16 -16.54 -0.91
N GLU A 82 15.03 -16.18 -1.87
CA GLU A 82 14.66 -16.07 -3.30
C GLU A 82 14.01 -17.36 -3.84
N GLU A 83 14.60 -18.53 -3.59
CA GLU A 83 14.05 -19.82 -4.07
C GLU A 83 12.69 -20.15 -3.45
N LYS A 84 12.50 -19.87 -2.16
CA LYS A 84 11.22 -20.06 -1.45
C LYS A 84 10.15 -19.15 -2.03
N LEU A 85 10.47 -17.90 -2.32
CA LEU A 85 9.57 -16.96 -2.98
C LEU A 85 9.23 -17.41 -4.41
N LEU A 86 10.21 -17.89 -5.18
CA LEU A 86 10.01 -18.39 -6.55
C LEU A 86 9.11 -19.63 -6.60
N SER A 87 9.16 -20.47 -5.57
CA SER A 87 8.27 -21.64 -5.45
C SER A 87 6.78 -21.26 -5.38
N ILE A 88 6.47 -20.05 -4.90
CA ILE A 88 5.10 -19.51 -4.78
C ILE A 88 4.76 -18.56 -5.93
N TRP A 89 5.72 -17.73 -6.34
CA TRP A 89 5.52 -16.60 -7.24
C TRP A 89 6.63 -16.51 -8.29
N ARG A 90 6.31 -16.90 -9.53
CA ARG A 90 7.29 -17.10 -10.60
C ARG A 90 7.86 -15.81 -11.21
N ASN A 91 7.41 -14.63 -10.79
CA ASN A 91 7.93 -13.38 -11.31
C ASN A 91 9.25 -13.01 -10.60
N ARG A 92 10.36 -13.37 -11.25
CA ARG A 92 11.73 -13.12 -10.77
C ARG A 92 12.00 -11.66 -10.42
N ARG A 93 11.41 -10.70 -11.14
CA ARG A 93 11.62 -9.27 -10.88
C ARG A 93 11.03 -8.87 -9.53
N SER A 94 9.79 -9.26 -9.23
CA SER A 94 9.17 -8.97 -7.93
C SER A 94 9.80 -9.78 -6.80
N VAL A 95 10.23 -11.02 -7.05
CA VAL A 95 10.93 -11.81 -6.02
C VAL A 95 12.26 -11.13 -5.63
N LYS A 96 13.06 -10.72 -6.61
CA LYS A 96 14.29 -9.97 -6.35
C LYS A 96 14.04 -8.64 -5.65
N ALA A 97 12.93 -7.96 -5.97
CA ALA A 97 12.54 -6.77 -5.24
C ALA A 97 12.28 -7.09 -3.77
N ALA A 98 11.54 -8.16 -3.44
CA ALA A 98 11.25 -8.53 -2.06
C ALA A 98 12.53 -8.79 -1.24
N THR A 99 13.47 -9.58 -1.77
CA THR A 99 14.73 -9.90 -1.08
C THR A 99 15.63 -8.67 -0.93
N GLN A 100 15.72 -7.81 -1.96
CA GLN A 100 16.50 -6.58 -1.90
C GLN A 100 15.88 -5.52 -0.97
N ILE A 101 14.55 -5.41 -0.91
CA ILE A 101 13.85 -4.55 0.04
C ILE A 101 14.15 -5.01 1.47
N ALA A 102 14.06 -6.33 1.72
CA ALA A 102 14.37 -6.88 3.03
C ALA A 102 15.81 -6.57 3.45
N LYS A 103 16.77 -6.77 2.54
CA LYS A 103 18.18 -6.42 2.77
C LYS A 103 18.38 -4.92 3.05
N ALA A 104 17.73 -4.05 2.27
CA ALA A 104 17.84 -2.60 2.47
C ALA A 104 17.26 -2.13 3.80
N LEU A 105 16.19 -2.77 4.29
CA LEU A 105 15.59 -2.44 5.58
C LEU A 105 16.47 -2.80 6.78
N LEU A 106 17.30 -3.85 6.68
CA LEU A 106 18.20 -4.25 7.76
C LEU A 106 19.19 -3.14 8.16
N GLU A 107 19.54 -2.25 7.22
CA GLU A 107 20.45 -1.11 7.45
C GLU A 107 19.83 -0.03 8.37
N PHE A 108 18.53 -0.11 8.68
CA PHE A 108 17.83 0.85 9.53
C PHE A 108 17.71 0.43 11.00
N GLY A 109 18.28 -0.74 11.34
CA GLY A 109 18.48 -1.22 12.70
C GLY A 109 17.19 -1.56 13.48
N GLY A 110 17.38 -2.09 14.69
CA GLY A 110 16.29 -2.56 15.56
C GLY A 110 15.71 -3.90 15.12
N ASP A 111 14.51 -4.22 15.62
CA ASP A 111 13.73 -5.34 15.10
C ASP A 111 13.11 -4.99 13.74
N ASP A 112 12.53 -5.97 13.04
CA ASP A 112 11.94 -5.76 11.72
C ASP A 112 10.91 -4.62 11.68
N ARG A 113 10.14 -4.43 12.77
CA ARG A 113 9.14 -3.37 12.89
C ARG A 113 9.80 -2.00 13.04
N ALA A 114 10.83 -1.90 13.87
CA ALA A 114 11.63 -0.68 14.01
C ALA A 114 12.31 -0.34 12.68
N ALA A 115 12.88 -1.32 11.99
CA ALA A 115 13.57 -1.14 10.71
C ALA A 115 12.69 -0.46 9.64
N ILE A 116 11.48 -1.00 9.39
CA ILE A 116 10.56 -0.40 8.40
C ILE A 116 10.08 0.99 8.80
N ARG A 117 9.85 1.24 10.10
CA ARG A 117 9.41 2.55 10.59
C ARG A 117 10.53 3.58 10.49
N ASN A 118 11.74 3.22 10.91
CA ASN A 118 12.95 4.05 10.82
C ASN A 118 13.26 4.43 9.37
N TRP A 119 13.12 3.48 8.43
CA TRP A 119 13.24 3.79 7.01
C TRP A 119 12.12 4.74 6.55
N ALA A 120 10.86 4.42 6.84
CA ALA A 120 9.72 5.17 6.32
C ALA A 120 9.70 6.63 6.81
N GLU A 121 10.11 6.89 8.05
CA GLU A 121 10.27 8.23 8.61
C GLU A 121 11.30 9.07 7.85
N LYS A 122 12.42 8.46 7.43
CA LYS A 122 13.50 9.12 6.69
C LYS A 122 13.22 9.21 5.18
N ALA A 123 12.40 8.31 4.65
CA ALA A 123 12.09 8.20 3.23
C ALA A 123 11.30 9.42 2.72
N LYS A 124 11.88 10.13 1.74
CA LYS A 124 11.29 11.33 1.14
C LYS A 124 10.63 11.03 -0.19
N LEU A 125 9.46 11.64 -0.42
CA LEU A 125 8.70 11.49 -1.66
C LEU A 125 9.47 12.00 -2.89
N GLU A 126 10.12 13.14 -2.79
CA GLU A 126 10.79 13.78 -3.95
C GLU A 126 12.08 13.06 -4.37
N GLU A 127 12.77 12.48 -3.39
CA GLU A 127 14.07 11.82 -3.55
C GLU A 127 13.91 10.29 -3.65
N TRP A 128 12.68 9.79 -3.87
CA TRP A 128 12.39 8.36 -3.80
C TRP A 128 13.24 7.52 -4.76
N ARG A 129 13.62 8.05 -5.92
CA ARG A 129 14.46 7.29 -6.88
C ARG A 129 15.90 7.09 -6.42
N SER A 130 16.40 7.96 -5.54
CA SER A 130 17.72 7.85 -4.92
C SER A 130 17.67 7.13 -3.56
N ASP A 131 16.47 6.93 -3.00
CA ASP A 131 16.26 6.21 -1.75
C ASP A 131 16.76 4.76 -1.82
N ALA A 132 17.23 4.23 -0.68
CA ALA A 132 17.75 2.87 -0.56
C ALA A 132 16.78 1.80 -1.10
N ILE A 133 15.48 1.95 -0.85
CA ILE A 133 14.42 1.07 -1.36
C ILE A 133 13.96 1.50 -2.75
N GLY A 134 13.75 2.80 -2.97
CA GLY A 134 13.17 3.25 -4.23
C GLY A 134 14.08 3.09 -5.46
N ARG A 135 15.40 2.97 -5.27
CA ARG A 135 16.37 2.64 -6.35
C ARG A 135 16.40 1.16 -6.76
N ILE A 136 15.76 0.27 -6.00
CA ILE A 136 15.76 -1.17 -6.25
C ILE A 136 15.06 -1.48 -7.57
N LYS A 137 15.71 -2.27 -8.44
CA LYS A 137 15.12 -2.68 -9.72
C LYS A 137 13.88 -3.53 -9.47
N GLY A 138 12.71 -3.01 -9.84
CA GLY A 138 11.42 -3.66 -9.58
C GLY A 138 10.55 -2.92 -8.57
N VAL A 139 11.12 -1.99 -7.81
CA VAL A 139 10.36 -1.06 -7.00
C VAL A 139 9.95 0.14 -7.84
N GLY A 140 8.64 0.38 -7.91
CA GLY A 140 8.07 1.62 -8.42
C GLY A 140 7.52 2.47 -7.28
N ILE A 141 7.08 3.69 -7.60
CA ILE A 141 6.48 4.62 -6.63
C ILE A 141 5.30 4.01 -5.87
N ASN A 142 4.56 3.08 -6.50
CA ASN A 142 3.47 2.37 -5.84
C ASN A 142 3.97 1.54 -4.65
N THR A 143 4.91 0.63 -4.91
CA THR A 143 5.55 -0.19 -3.88
C THR A 143 6.22 0.66 -2.81
N PHE A 144 6.92 1.73 -3.21
CA PHE A 144 7.56 2.67 -2.29
C PHE A 144 6.55 3.32 -1.34
N GLN A 145 5.47 3.90 -1.86
CA GLN A 145 4.43 4.53 -1.06
C GLN A 145 3.68 3.53 -0.18
N TYR A 146 3.42 2.32 -0.69
CA TYR A 146 2.75 1.27 0.09
C TYR A 146 3.58 0.81 1.28
N LEU A 147 4.90 0.66 1.11
CA LEU A 147 5.81 0.39 2.23
C LEU A 147 5.88 1.57 3.20
N ARG A 148 5.88 2.82 2.72
CA ARG A 148 5.83 4.00 3.61
C ARG A 148 4.57 4.00 4.48
N MET A 149 3.42 3.62 3.90
CA MET A 149 2.18 3.44 4.66
C MET A 149 2.33 2.36 5.75
N MET A 150 2.92 1.22 5.42
CA MET A 150 3.17 0.13 6.39
C MET A 150 4.22 0.50 7.46
N GLY A 151 5.16 1.38 7.13
CA GLY A 151 6.09 1.99 8.07
C GLY A 151 5.49 3.15 8.90
N GLY A 152 4.21 3.47 8.72
CA GLY A 152 3.50 4.45 9.55
C GLY A 152 3.39 5.86 8.99
N VAL A 153 3.81 6.09 7.75
CA VAL A 153 3.60 7.38 7.08
C VAL A 153 2.18 7.46 6.54
N ASP A 154 1.42 8.44 6.99
CA ASP A 154 0.07 8.70 6.46
C ASP A 154 0.15 9.32 5.07
N THR A 155 0.02 8.47 4.06
CA THR A 155 0.17 8.81 2.64
C THR A 155 -0.71 7.94 1.75
N VAL A 156 -0.70 8.21 0.45
CA VAL A 156 -1.42 7.48 -0.58
C VAL A 156 -0.48 6.76 -1.56
N MET A 157 -0.90 5.58 -2.02
CA MET A 157 -0.29 4.90 -3.17
C MET A 157 -0.97 5.32 -4.48
N PRO A 158 -0.24 5.84 -5.50
CA PRO A 158 -0.83 6.41 -6.71
C PRO A 158 -1.15 5.35 -7.79
N ASP A 159 -1.81 4.24 -7.40
CA ASP A 159 -2.14 3.19 -8.36
C ASP A 159 -3.27 3.57 -9.34
N LYS A 160 -3.53 2.70 -10.32
CA LYS A 160 -4.50 2.95 -11.39
C LYS A 160 -5.94 3.10 -10.88
N ILE A 161 -6.34 2.36 -9.86
CA ILE A 161 -7.69 2.42 -9.26
C ILE A 161 -7.81 3.70 -8.44
N VAL A 162 -6.83 3.96 -7.57
CA VAL A 162 -6.79 5.15 -6.70
C VAL A 162 -6.85 6.41 -7.56
N LYS A 163 -6.01 6.51 -8.58
CA LYS A 163 -6.02 7.64 -9.53
C LYS A 163 -7.35 7.80 -10.23
N ARG A 164 -7.93 6.71 -10.73
CA ARG A 164 -9.21 6.76 -11.45
C ARG A 164 -10.32 7.32 -10.56
N VAL A 165 -10.46 6.80 -9.35
CA VAL A 165 -11.52 7.20 -8.43
C VAL A 165 -11.32 8.65 -7.97
N ILE A 166 -10.12 9.00 -7.51
CA ILE A 166 -9.83 10.37 -7.04
C ILE A 166 -9.96 11.40 -8.18
N ASN A 167 -9.42 11.13 -9.37
CA ASN A 167 -9.61 12.05 -10.50
C ASN A 167 -11.08 12.15 -10.93
N GLY A 168 -11.86 11.06 -10.83
CA GLY A 168 -13.30 11.12 -11.06
C GLY A 168 -14.05 11.96 -10.01
N ILE A 169 -13.60 11.95 -8.75
CA ILE A 169 -14.11 12.85 -7.70
C ILE A 169 -13.77 14.31 -8.05
N LEU A 170 -12.53 14.61 -8.45
CA LEU A 170 -12.10 15.95 -8.84
C LEU A 170 -12.94 16.50 -10.02
N VAL A 171 -13.11 15.71 -11.08
CA VAL A 171 -13.93 16.11 -12.25
C VAL A 171 -15.38 16.41 -11.83
N ARG A 172 -15.99 15.60 -10.96
CA ARG A 172 -17.34 15.87 -10.45
C ARG A 172 -17.43 17.09 -9.55
N ALA A 173 -16.33 17.48 -8.93
CA ALA A 173 -16.21 18.72 -8.17
C ALA A 173 -16.00 19.95 -9.08
N GLY A 174 -15.81 19.74 -10.40
CA GLY A 174 -15.51 20.81 -11.36
C GLY A 174 -14.02 21.12 -11.47
N GLU A 175 -13.14 20.20 -11.09
CA GLU A 175 -11.69 20.37 -11.14
C GLU A 175 -11.03 19.48 -12.22
N GLU A 176 -9.85 19.86 -12.66
CA GLU A 176 -9.05 19.09 -13.62
C GLU A 176 -8.43 17.83 -12.97
N PRO A 177 -8.34 16.71 -13.71
CA PRO A 177 -7.65 15.52 -13.23
C PRO A 177 -6.14 15.77 -13.11
N VAL A 178 -5.52 15.18 -12.09
CA VAL A 178 -4.08 15.32 -11.85
C VAL A 178 -3.29 14.27 -12.61
N LYS A 179 -2.24 14.72 -13.31
CA LYS A 179 -1.30 13.89 -14.06
C LYS A 179 0.03 13.73 -13.31
N GLY A 180 0.63 12.54 -13.42
CA GLY A 180 1.89 12.20 -12.75
C GLY A 180 1.71 11.74 -11.31
N ASP A 181 2.62 10.88 -10.84
CA ASP A 181 2.53 10.26 -9.50
C ASP A 181 2.72 11.26 -8.36
N ILE A 182 3.78 12.07 -8.42
CA ILE A 182 4.14 13.00 -7.36
C ILE A 182 3.10 14.13 -7.22
N PRO A 183 2.66 14.81 -8.30
CA PRO A 183 1.57 15.78 -8.21
C PRO A 183 0.28 15.15 -7.67
N PHE A 184 -0.04 13.92 -8.07
CA PHE A 184 -1.22 13.21 -7.58
C PHE A 184 -1.16 12.97 -6.06
N ILE A 185 -0.03 12.50 -5.54
CA ILE A 185 0.15 12.28 -4.10
C ILE A 185 -0.04 13.60 -3.34
N ARG A 186 0.57 14.69 -3.81
CA ARG A 186 0.40 16.03 -3.19
C ARG A 186 -1.06 16.48 -3.21
N ARG A 187 -1.76 16.30 -4.34
CA ARG A 187 -3.19 16.64 -4.44
C ARG A 187 -4.02 15.85 -3.44
N VAL A 188 -3.76 14.56 -3.23
CA VAL A 188 -4.50 13.77 -2.23
C VAL A 188 -4.25 14.31 -0.81
N HIS A 189 -3.03 14.74 -0.48
CA HIS A 189 -2.75 15.39 0.81
C HIS A 189 -3.51 16.73 0.97
N GLU A 190 -3.71 17.49 -0.11
CA GLU A 190 -4.55 18.69 -0.08
C GLU A 190 -6.04 18.34 0.10
N ILE A 191 -6.54 17.32 -0.61
CA ILE A 191 -7.92 16.83 -0.45
C ILE A 191 -8.15 16.39 1.01
N ALA A 192 -7.20 15.65 1.59
CA ALA A 192 -7.23 15.24 3.00
C ALA A 192 -7.40 16.45 3.93
N LYS A 193 -6.56 17.49 3.78
CA LYS A 193 -6.67 18.73 4.56
C LYS A 193 -8.01 19.43 4.40
N LEU A 194 -8.57 19.44 3.18
CA LEU A 194 -9.84 20.11 2.88
C LEU A 194 -11.08 19.36 3.41
N THR A 195 -10.97 18.04 3.55
CA THR A 195 -12.11 17.16 3.88
C THR A 195 -12.10 16.68 5.32
N GLY A 196 -10.94 16.72 5.99
CA GLY A 196 -10.75 16.21 7.34
C GLY A 196 -10.43 14.71 7.41
N TYR A 197 -10.34 14.04 6.25
CA TYR A 197 -9.91 12.65 6.17
C TYR A 197 -8.40 12.52 6.05
N ARG A 198 -7.86 11.35 6.36
CA ARG A 198 -6.44 11.03 6.17
C ARG A 198 -6.13 10.62 4.73
N PRO A 199 -4.93 10.92 4.18
CA PRO A 199 -4.48 10.41 2.89
C PRO A 199 -4.63 8.89 2.73
N ILE A 200 -4.31 8.11 3.77
CA ILE A 200 -4.48 6.65 3.74
C ILE A 200 -5.96 6.24 3.65
N GLU A 201 -6.86 6.97 4.29
CA GLU A 201 -8.30 6.67 4.27
C GLU A 201 -8.87 6.92 2.87
N LEU A 202 -8.47 8.04 2.24
CA LEU A 202 -8.81 8.32 0.84
C LEU A 202 -8.26 7.23 -0.08
N CYS A 203 -7.04 6.74 0.15
CA CYS A 203 -6.45 5.64 -0.60
C CYS A 203 -7.30 4.35 -0.48
N TRP A 204 -7.57 3.92 0.76
CA TRP A 204 -8.27 2.67 1.04
C TRP A 204 -9.73 2.70 0.61
N MET A 205 -10.40 3.85 0.74
CA MET A 205 -11.75 4.04 0.23
C MET A 205 -11.83 3.64 -1.24
N THR A 206 -10.89 4.11 -2.08
CA THR A 206 -10.93 3.85 -3.53
C THR A 206 -10.82 2.36 -3.88
N TRP A 207 -10.15 1.58 -3.04
CA TRP A 207 -10.02 0.14 -3.21
C TRP A 207 -11.31 -0.60 -2.86
N LEU A 208 -12.05 -0.09 -1.90
CA LEU A 208 -13.20 -0.77 -1.29
C LEU A 208 -14.54 -0.26 -1.78
N VAL A 209 -14.58 0.85 -2.50
CA VAL A 209 -15.80 1.29 -3.19
C VAL A 209 -15.86 0.72 -4.60
N GLU A 210 -17.07 0.44 -5.03
CA GLU A 210 -17.45 0.37 -6.43
C GLU A 210 -18.58 1.36 -6.70
N GLU A 211 -18.56 1.96 -7.88
CA GLU A 211 -19.63 2.84 -8.32
C GLU A 211 -20.21 2.28 -9.61
N LYS A 212 -21.53 2.13 -9.64
CA LYS A 212 -22.29 1.71 -10.81
C LYS A 212 -23.58 2.54 -10.87
N ASP A 213 -23.85 3.15 -12.02
CA ASP A 213 -25.05 3.97 -12.26
C ASP A 213 -25.26 5.08 -11.20
N GLY A 214 -24.16 5.70 -10.72
CA GLY A 214 -24.19 6.76 -9.70
C GLY A 214 -24.39 6.28 -8.26
N VAL A 215 -24.54 4.97 -8.06
CA VAL A 215 -24.66 4.32 -6.75
C VAL A 215 -23.28 3.83 -6.30
N ILE A 216 -22.86 4.26 -5.12
CA ILE A 216 -21.58 3.88 -4.50
C ILE A 216 -21.85 2.83 -3.42
N LYS A 217 -21.15 1.70 -3.48
CA LYS A 217 -21.28 0.60 -2.51
C LYS A 217 -19.93 0.06 -2.09
N ALA A 218 -19.90 -0.55 -0.91
CA ALA A 218 -18.78 -1.35 -0.45
C ALA A 218 -18.61 -2.62 -1.30
N LYS A 219 -17.37 -2.94 -1.66
CA LYS A 219 -17.00 -4.22 -2.28
C LYS A 219 -17.03 -5.34 -1.25
N LYS A 220 -17.30 -6.56 -1.74
CA LYS A 220 -17.31 -7.79 -0.94
C LYS A 220 -15.99 -8.14 -0.22
N TYR A 221 -14.88 -7.50 -0.58
CA TYR A 221 -13.55 -7.85 -0.08
C TYR A 221 -13.20 -7.26 1.29
N ILE A 222 -14.10 -6.47 1.90
CA ILE A 222 -13.86 -5.88 3.23
C ILE A 222 -13.56 -6.95 4.28
N SER A 223 -14.25 -8.10 4.25
CA SER A 223 -14.02 -9.18 5.22
C SER A 223 -12.60 -9.77 5.15
N LEU A 224 -11.94 -9.73 3.98
CA LEU A 224 -10.55 -10.18 3.85
C LEU A 224 -9.58 -9.26 4.60
N LEU A 225 -9.95 -8.00 4.84
CA LEU A 225 -9.13 -7.02 5.55
C LEU A 225 -9.11 -7.26 7.06
N ASP A 226 -10.08 -7.99 7.63
CA ASP A 226 -10.05 -8.34 9.05
C ASP A 226 -8.98 -9.41 9.34
N GLU A 227 -8.66 -10.25 8.36
CA GLU A 227 -7.65 -11.31 8.47
C GLU A 227 -6.21 -10.79 8.29
N ILE A 228 -6.02 -9.73 7.50
CA ILE A 228 -4.71 -9.17 7.14
C ILE A 228 -4.43 -7.82 7.79
#